data_AF-A0A1M5VIJ1-F1
#
_entry.id   AF-A0A1M5VIJ1-F1
#
_cell.length_a   1.000
_cell.length_b   1.000
_cell.length_c   1.000
_cell.angle_alpha   90.00
_cell.angle_beta   90.00
_cell.angle_gamma   90.00
#
_symmetry.space_group_name_H-M   'P 1'
#
loop_
_entity.id
_entity.type
_entity.pdbx_description
1 polymer ?
#
loop_
_entity_poly.entity_id
_entity_poly.type
_entity_poly.pdbx_seq_one_letter_code
_entity_poly.pdbx_strand_id
1 'polypeptide(L)'
;MGKIYVFAFNEDGKQAPSFSYRGYYDGDKFIPKMGYCSDINDLYHYDYVQMFGVDGLKQHIPKRFHGDLSKRMHCAYIDEFGEENQMSLF
;
A
#
# COMPACT_ATOMS: atom_id res chain seq x y z
N MET A 1 5.44 2.92 15.58
CA MET A 1 5.26 2.01 14.44
C MET A 1 5.15 2.86 13.19
N GLY A 2 6.03 2.60 12.23
CA GLY A 2 6.00 3.24 10.92
C GLY A 2 4.70 2.92 10.17
N LYS A 3 4.36 3.73 9.18
CA LYS A 3 3.21 3.47 8.32
C LYS A 3 3.60 3.76 6.88
N ILE A 4 3.28 2.82 6.00
CA ILE A 4 3.34 3.03 4.55
C ILE A 4 1.93 3.34 4.08
N TYR A 5 1.70 4.53 3.56
CA TYR A 5 0.40 4.94 3.04
C TYR A 5 0.20 4.36 1.64
N VAL A 6 -0.94 3.72 1.41
CA VAL A 6 -1.27 3.05 0.16
C VAL A 6 -2.33 3.84 -0.58
N PHE A 7 -2.04 4.11 -1.84
CA PHE A 7 -2.92 4.79 -2.78
C PHE A 7 -3.19 3.87 -3.97
N ALA A 8 -4.40 3.92 -4.54
CA ALA A 8 -4.74 3.12 -5.71
C ALA A 8 -5.60 3.92 -6.69
N PHE A 9 -5.40 3.68 -7.98
CA PHE A 9 -5.91 4.52 -9.06
C PHE A 9 -6.27 3.69 -10.29
N ASN A 10 -7.25 4.17 -11.06
CA ASN A 10 -7.59 3.64 -12.39
C ASN A 10 -7.08 4.61 -13.47
N GLU A 11 -6.80 4.08 -14.67
CA GLU A 11 -6.34 4.83 -15.84
C GLU A 11 -7.47 5.58 -16.56
N ASP A 12 -8.67 5.63 -15.98
CA ASP A 12 -9.77 6.47 -16.47
C ASP A 12 -9.46 7.95 -16.20
N GLY A 13 -8.81 8.60 -17.17
CA GLY A 13 -8.40 10.01 -17.17
C GLY A 13 -9.52 11.06 -17.07
N LYS A 14 -10.64 10.76 -16.38
CA LYS A 14 -11.82 11.62 -16.24
C LYS A 14 -12.20 11.98 -14.81
N GLN A 15 -11.59 11.36 -13.80
CA GLN A 15 -11.79 11.79 -12.41
C GLN A 15 -10.50 12.39 -11.91
N ALA A 16 -10.52 13.71 -11.61
CA ALA A 16 -9.52 14.30 -10.73
C ALA A 16 -9.38 13.38 -9.51
N PRO A 17 -8.16 13.06 -9.05
CA PRO A 17 -7.91 11.99 -8.10
C PRO A 17 -8.78 12.25 -6.86
N SER A 18 -9.90 11.56 -6.73
CA SER A 18 -10.80 11.74 -5.61
C SER A 18 -10.15 11.03 -4.42
N PHE A 19 -9.21 11.73 -3.79
CA PHE A 19 -8.46 11.30 -2.60
C PHE A 19 -8.12 9.80 -2.63
N SER A 20 -7.15 9.47 -3.49
CA SER A 20 -6.75 8.11 -3.87
C SER A 20 -6.15 7.26 -2.75
N TYR A 21 -6.26 7.70 -1.49
CA TYR A 21 -5.79 7.00 -0.31
C TYR A 21 -6.74 5.86 0.04
N ARG A 22 -6.21 4.64 0.12
CA ARG A 22 -6.98 3.41 0.37
C ARG A 22 -6.74 2.80 1.74
N GLY A 23 -5.68 3.21 2.41
CA GLY A 23 -5.32 2.67 3.72
C GLY A 23 -3.82 2.74 3.93
N TYR A 24 -3.34 2.14 5.01
CA TYR A 24 -1.90 2.08 5.29
C TYR A 24 -1.49 0.66 5.65
N TYR A 25 -0.23 0.33 5.43
CA TYR A 25 0.40 -0.87 5.91
C TYR A 25 1.23 -0.55 7.16
N ASP A 26 1.06 -1.33 8.23
CA ASP A 26 1.68 -1.09 9.54
C ASP A 26 2.92 -1.94 9.83
N GLY A 27 3.34 -2.77 8.88
CA GLY A 27 4.44 -3.72 9.02
C GLY A 27 3.97 -5.17 8.96
N ASP A 28 2.75 -5.44 9.43
CA ASP A 28 2.17 -6.78 9.54
C ASP A 28 0.96 -6.95 8.60
N LYS A 29 0.08 -5.95 8.51
CA LYS A 29 -1.13 -6.03 7.68
C LYS A 29 -1.52 -4.71 7.05
N PHE A 30 -2.32 -4.82 6.00
CA PHE A 30 -2.98 -3.69 5.39
C PHE A 30 -4.21 -3.27 6.20
N ILE A 31 -4.25 -2.01 6.62
CA ILE A 31 -5.35 -1.37 7.32
C ILE A 31 -6.12 -0.48 6.33
N PRO A 32 -7.30 -0.92 5.88
CA PRO A 32 -8.08 -0.19 4.90
C PRO A 32 -8.69 1.08 5.50
N LYS A 33 -8.84 2.12 4.68
CA LYS A 33 -9.59 3.33 5.05
C LYS A 33 -11.08 3.08 4.84
N MET A 34 -11.84 3.16 5.93
CA MET A 34 -13.29 3.03 5.90
C MET A 34 -13.94 3.94 4.85
N GLY A 35 -14.85 3.37 4.07
CA GLY A 35 -15.58 4.05 3.00
C GLY A 35 -14.84 4.18 1.67
N TYR A 36 -13.56 3.77 1.58
CA TYR A 36 -12.76 3.82 0.34
C TYR A 36 -12.19 2.47 -0.08
N CYS A 37 -11.92 1.60 0.88
CA CYS A 37 -11.36 0.26 0.69
C CYS A 37 -11.90 -0.62 1.82
N SER A 38 -12.22 -1.88 1.53
CA SER A 38 -12.71 -2.85 2.52
C SER A 38 -11.59 -3.76 2.99
N ASP A 39 -10.72 -4.17 2.07
CA ASP A 39 -9.56 -5.02 2.32
C ASP A 39 -8.46 -4.80 1.27
N ILE A 40 -7.43 -5.66 1.29
CA ILE A 40 -6.32 -5.62 0.32
C ILE A 40 -6.73 -6.15 -1.07
N ASN A 41 -7.76 -7.00 -1.16
CA ASN A 41 -8.24 -7.57 -2.43
C ASN A 41 -8.83 -6.48 -3.32
N ASP A 42 -9.49 -5.48 -2.74
CA ASP A 42 -10.01 -4.32 -3.45
C ASP A 42 -8.90 -3.61 -4.27
N LEU A 43 -7.65 -3.62 -3.79
CA LEU A 43 -6.52 -2.99 -4.47
C LEU A 43 -6.19 -3.64 -5.81
N TYR A 44 -6.50 -4.92 -6.00
CA TYR A 44 -6.22 -5.65 -7.23
C TYR A 44 -7.11 -5.20 -8.40
N HIS A 45 -8.23 -4.57 -8.12
CA HIS A 45 -9.12 -4.03 -9.15
C HIS A 45 -8.55 -2.78 -9.82
N TYR A 46 -7.63 -2.08 -9.16
CA TYR A 46 -7.04 -0.85 -9.65
C TYR A 46 -5.96 -1.06 -10.71
N ASP A 47 -5.70 -0.03 -11.51
CA ASP A 47 -4.70 -0.08 -12.59
C ASP A 47 -3.27 0.17 -12.10
N TYR A 48 -3.13 0.88 -10.97
CA TYR A 48 -1.87 0.95 -10.25
C TYR A 48 -2.08 1.24 -8.77
N VAL A 49 -1.15 0.71 -7.97
CA VAL A 49 -1.03 0.95 -6.53
C VAL A 49 0.28 1.71 -6.27
N GLN A 50 0.23 2.76 -5.46
CA GLN A 50 1.38 3.54 -5.03
C GLN A 50 1.52 3.46 -3.50
N MET A 51 2.77 3.41 -3.04
CA MET A 51 3.12 3.33 -1.63
C MET A 51 4.00 4.52 -1.26
N PHE A 52 3.63 5.21 -0.19
CA PHE A 52 4.33 6.39 0.31
C PHE A 52 4.82 6.16 1.73
N GLY A 53 6.11 6.36 1.95
CA GLY A 53 6.76 6.38 3.26
C GLY A 53 6.95 7.81 3.78
N VAL A 54 7.85 7.97 4.73
CA VAL A 54 8.23 9.26 5.33
C VAL A 54 8.95 10.13 4.30
N ASP A 55 9.81 9.55 3.46
CA ASP A 55 10.55 10.32 2.44
C ASP A 55 9.80 10.44 1.09
N GLY A 56 8.51 10.11 1.05
CA GLY A 56 7.68 10.21 -0.16
C GLY A 56 7.44 8.87 -0.86
N LEU A 57 7.34 8.87 -2.19
CA LEU A 57 6.96 7.70 -2.98
C LEU A 57 8.05 6.62 -2.90
N LYS A 58 7.67 5.42 -2.44
CA LYS A 58 8.58 4.27 -2.30
C LYS A 58 8.38 3.25 -3.41
N GLN A 59 7.12 2.93 -3.74
CA GLN A 59 6.82 2.00 -4.81
C GLN A 59 5.64 2.47 -5.65
N HIS A 60 5.73 2.21 -6.95
CA HIS A 60 4.65 2.32 -7.90
C HIS A 60 4.49 0.96 -8.59
N ILE A 61 3.33 0.34 -8.42
CA ILE A 61 3.04 -1.02 -8.88
C ILE A 61 1.88 -0.96 -9.87
N PRO A 62 2.17 -1.00 -11.18
CA PRO A 62 1.17 -1.24 -12.20
C PRO A 62 0.45 -2.58 -12.01
N LYS A 63 -0.80 -2.69 -12.46
CA LYS A 63 -1.67 -3.87 -12.34
C LYS A 63 -1.04 -5.17 -12.83
N ARG A 64 -0.28 -5.11 -13.93
CA ARG A 64 0.48 -6.26 -14.46
C ARG A 64 1.51 -6.84 -13.47
N PHE A 65 1.84 -6.11 -12.41
CA PHE A 65 2.77 -6.49 -11.35
C PHE A 65 2.11 -6.66 -9.98
N HIS A 66 0.77 -6.64 -9.90
CA HIS A 66 0.01 -6.81 -8.65
C HIS A 66 0.19 -8.19 -7.99
N GLY A 67 0.87 -9.15 -8.62
CA GLY A 67 1.06 -10.54 -8.16
C GLY A 67 0.80 -10.79 -6.66
N ASP A 68 1.70 -10.31 -5.80
CA ASP A 68 1.50 -10.34 -4.34
C ASP A 68 1.72 -8.94 -3.75
N LEU A 69 0.60 -8.20 -3.60
CA LEU A 69 0.63 -6.86 -3.01
C LEU A 69 1.06 -6.87 -1.55
N SER A 70 0.73 -7.91 -0.77
CA SER A 70 1.10 -7.99 0.65
C SER A 70 2.61 -8.10 0.81
N LYS A 71 3.24 -8.99 0.04
CA LYS A 71 4.69 -9.13 0.03
C LYS A 71 5.38 -7.84 -0.42
N ARG A 72 4.84 -7.15 -1.43
CA ARG A 72 5.39 -5.87 -1.88
C ARG A 72 5.27 -4.77 -0.83
N MET A 73 4.13 -4.69 -0.13
CA MET A 73 3.95 -3.77 1.00
C MET A 73 4.94 -4.05 2.13
N HIS A 74 5.13 -5.32 2.47
CA HIS A 74 6.09 -5.72 3.49
C HIS A 74 7.53 -5.37 3.09
N CYS A 75 7.94 -5.64 1.85
CA CYS A 75 9.25 -5.21 1.34
C CYS A 75 9.40 -3.68 1.41
N ALA A 76 8.39 -2.93 0.96
CA ALA A 76 8.43 -1.46 1.04
C ALA A 76 8.51 -0.93 2.48
N TYR A 77 7.90 -1.64 3.44
CA TYR A 77 7.99 -1.31 4.86
C TYR A 77 9.40 -1.57 5.41
N ILE A 78 10.00 -2.73 5.09
CA ILE A 78 11.37 -3.07 5.48
C ILE A 78 12.37 -2.10 4.85
N ASP A 79 12.18 -1.72 3.59
CA ASP A 79 13.04 -0.76 2.90
C ASP A 79 13.00 0.63 3.58
N GLU A 80 11.86 1.02 4.15
CA GLU A 80 11.64 2.32 4.79
C GLU A 80 12.15 2.38 6.23
N PHE A 81 11.76 1.41 7.03
CA PHE A 81 11.97 1.43 8.48
C PHE A 81 13.07 0.45 8.92
N GLY A 82 13.64 -0.33 7.98
CA GLY A 82 14.53 -1.45 8.26
C GLY A 82 13.77 -2.70 8.69
N GLU A 83 14.50 -3.78 8.96
CA GLU A 83 13.99 -4.88 9.79
C GLU A 83 13.81 -4.38 11.23
N GLU A 84 12.76 -3.60 11.50
CA GLU A 84 12.27 -3.44 12.86
C GLU A 84 11.69 -4.80 13.28
N ASN A 85 12.60 -5.67 13.73
CA ASN A 85 12.40 -6.99 14.29
C ASN A 85 10.96 -7.26 14.76
N GLN A 86 10.20 -8.00 13.96
CA GLN A 86 9.13 -8.84 14.47
C GLN A 86 9.76 -10.09 15.13
N MET A 87 10.69 -9.88 16.08
CA MET A 87 11.03 -10.91 17.07
C MET A 87 9.91 -10.92 18.11
N SER A 88 8.76 -11.47 17.74
CA SER A 88 7.82 -11.97 18.75
C SER A 88 8.26 -13.38 19.12
N LEU A 89 9.30 -13.49 19.96
CA LEU A 89 9.59 -14.69 20.73
C LEU A 89 8.84 -14.57 22.06
N PHE A 90 7.57 -14.93 22.06
CA PHE A 90 6.84 -15.38 23.26
C PHE A 90 5.84 -16.45 22.86
#